data_AF-A0A367YLY6-F1
#
_entry.id   AF-A0A367YLY6-F1
#
_cell.length_a   1.000
_cell.length_b   1.000
_cell.length_c   1.000
_cell.angle_alpha   90.00
_cell.angle_beta   90.00
_cell.angle_gamma   90.00
#
_symmetry.space_group_name_H-M   'P 1'
#
loop_
_entity.id
_entity.type
_entity.pdbx_description
1 polymer ?
#
loop_
_entity_poly.entity_id
_entity_poly.type
_entity_poly.pdbx_seq_one_letter_code
_entity_poly.pdbx_strand_id
1 'polypeptide(L)'
;MERLQAEVYDAKPTVAKLETKTTVKLVAQDGKRLVYEAIYPVEHIKEGIPGAYGGDTLAQGMNAAWDSLGDKKDFQPHSVHSYFVKPATNKSILRWEVIKVSDGRSFANRFVSGYQTHNNALVFTMQISFTKYNDEVVKIAEYNKLLESGGKIRSIPFVIKKAPNEKYFKFKDNLGDLRYIEHTNGNIATAMLEDLFEYATEMNHDTLGNQEFGIFMKVLDNYSLGSDYTKQSYLGLAFLSDAIWMSVCSRALGLPFGSYHRQFFGVSMDHSMYFHDANFDSTEWIFLDFRFVNLKNDRLLGVANFYTLEGKLISTLIQEAYLFLHPGIIAKSQEIAVKSGNKRQVKMPKL
;
A
#
# COMPACT_ATOMS: atom_id res chain seq x y z
N MET A 1 -15.45 -9.86 14.64
CA MET A 1 -14.17 -9.51 15.30
C MET A 1 -13.65 -10.66 16.13
N GLU A 2 -14.38 -11.17 17.13
CA GLU A 2 -13.94 -12.32 17.95
C GLU A 2 -13.49 -13.52 17.12
N ARG A 3 -14.25 -13.88 16.09
CA ARG A 3 -13.90 -14.96 15.17
C ARG A 3 -12.58 -14.71 14.41
N LEU A 4 -12.33 -13.47 13.96
CA LEU A 4 -11.07 -13.10 13.32
C LEU A 4 -9.90 -13.19 14.32
N GLN A 5 -10.11 -12.73 15.56
CA GLN A 5 -9.11 -12.87 16.61
C GLN A 5 -8.76 -14.35 16.86
N ALA A 6 -9.76 -15.21 17.04
CA ALA A 6 -9.57 -16.62 17.33
C ALA A 6 -8.96 -17.42 16.17
N GLU A 7 -9.43 -17.18 14.94
CA GLU A 7 -9.06 -17.98 13.76
C GLU A 7 -7.83 -17.45 13.01
N VAL A 8 -7.40 -16.21 13.27
CA VAL A 8 -6.24 -15.58 12.59
C VAL A 8 -5.10 -15.28 13.55
N TYR A 9 -5.37 -14.55 14.63
CA TYR A 9 -4.32 -14.07 15.54
C TYR A 9 -3.98 -15.06 16.66
N ASP A 10 -4.98 -15.73 17.22
CA ASP A 10 -4.83 -16.71 18.30
C ASP A 10 -4.82 -18.16 17.80
N ALA A 11 -4.79 -18.35 16.48
CA ALA A 11 -4.90 -19.66 15.84
C ALA A 11 -3.81 -20.63 16.33
N LYS A 12 -4.23 -21.86 16.63
CA LYS A 12 -3.34 -22.96 17.02
C LYS A 12 -3.71 -24.22 16.21
N PRO A 13 -2.86 -24.68 15.27
CA PRO A 13 -1.58 -24.08 14.86
C PRO A 13 -1.75 -22.70 14.22
N THR A 14 -0.66 -21.92 14.17
CA THR A 14 -0.64 -20.60 13.51
C THR A 14 -0.94 -20.74 12.02
N VAL A 15 -1.51 -19.69 11.43
CA VAL A 15 -1.87 -19.62 10.01
C VAL A 15 -1.14 -18.46 9.31
N ALA A 16 -1.12 -18.47 7.98
CA ALA A 16 -0.78 -17.28 7.21
C ALA A 16 -1.89 -16.23 7.38
N LYS A 17 -1.59 -15.18 8.14
CA LYS A 17 -2.59 -14.21 8.62
C LYS A 17 -3.26 -13.48 7.48
N LEU A 18 -2.49 -12.94 6.52
CA LEU A 18 -3.05 -12.17 5.40
C LEU A 18 -3.86 -13.05 4.45
N GLU A 19 -3.40 -14.25 4.12
CA GLU A 19 -4.18 -15.19 3.29
C GLU A 19 -5.54 -15.48 3.95
N THR A 20 -5.52 -15.81 5.24
CA THR A 20 -6.73 -16.14 6.01
C THR A 20 -7.66 -14.94 6.12
N LYS A 21 -7.12 -13.77 6.52
CA LYS A 21 -7.88 -12.52 6.74
C LYS A 21 -8.53 -11.98 5.47
N THR A 22 -7.85 -12.10 4.33
CA THR A 22 -8.37 -11.62 3.03
C THR A 22 -9.25 -12.64 2.33
N THR A 23 -9.46 -13.83 2.90
CA THR A 23 -10.27 -14.89 2.30
C THR A 23 -11.70 -14.41 2.03
N VAL A 24 -12.18 -14.72 0.83
CA VAL A 24 -13.55 -14.49 0.40
C VAL A 24 -14.18 -15.80 -0.11
N LYS A 25 -15.50 -15.89 -0.06
CA LYS A 25 -16.27 -17.04 -0.55
C LYS A 25 -17.21 -16.59 -1.66
N LEU A 26 -17.17 -17.27 -2.80
CA LEU A 26 -18.15 -17.08 -3.86
C LEU A 26 -19.53 -17.53 -3.38
N VAL A 27 -20.52 -16.64 -3.42
CA VAL A 27 -21.90 -16.93 -2.97
C VAL A 27 -22.93 -16.86 -4.11
N ALA A 28 -22.63 -16.15 -5.19
CA ALA A 28 -23.47 -16.12 -6.39
C ALA A 28 -22.65 -15.82 -7.64
N GLN A 29 -23.11 -16.33 -8.78
CA GLN A 29 -22.55 -16.04 -10.10
C GLN A 29 -23.67 -15.95 -11.13
N ASP A 30 -23.67 -14.87 -11.91
CA ASP A 30 -24.55 -14.65 -13.05
C ASP A 30 -23.74 -14.10 -14.22
N GLY A 31 -23.47 -14.98 -15.20
CA GLY A 31 -22.62 -14.69 -16.35
C GLY A 31 -21.25 -14.14 -15.94
N LYS A 32 -21.02 -12.85 -16.22
CA LYS A 32 -19.77 -12.13 -15.92
C LYS A 32 -19.71 -11.52 -14.52
N ARG A 33 -20.82 -11.53 -13.76
CA ARG A 33 -20.90 -10.97 -12.42
C ARG A 33 -20.75 -12.08 -11.38
N LEU A 34 -19.85 -11.88 -10.44
CA LEU A 34 -19.56 -12.77 -9.33
C LEU A 34 -19.74 -12.00 -8.04
N VAL A 35 -20.37 -12.63 -7.06
CA VAL A 35 -20.58 -12.04 -5.74
C VAL A 35 -19.85 -12.89 -4.73
N TYR A 36 -18.91 -12.28 -4.04
CA TYR A 36 -18.16 -12.88 -2.96
C TYR A 36 -18.56 -12.24 -1.63
N GLU A 37 -18.52 -13.02 -0.56
CA GLU A 37 -18.60 -12.52 0.81
C GLU A 37 -17.26 -12.74 1.50
N ALA A 38 -16.77 -11.70 2.16
CA ALA A 38 -15.60 -11.84 3.02
C ALA A 38 -15.90 -12.76 4.21
N ILE A 39 -14.93 -13.56 4.60
CA ILE A 39 -15.06 -14.41 5.80
C ILE A 39 -14.95 -13.57 7.08
N TYR A 40 -14.14 -12.52 7.05
CA TYR A 40 -13.90 -11.65 8.19
C TYR A 40 -14.14 -10.17 7.84
N PRO A 41 -14.58 -9.36 8.82
CA PRO A 41 -14.65 -7.91 8.65
C PRO A 41 -13.25 -7.30 8.52
N VAL A 42 -13.16 -6.18 7.81
CA VAL A 42 -11.98 -5.32 7.81
C VAL A 42 -11.79 -4.64 9.16
N GLU A 43 -10.55 -4.30 9.51
CA GLU A 43 -10.18 -3.80 10.82
C GLU A 43 -9.87 -2.31 10.83
N HIS A 44 -10.09 -1.66 11.97
CA HIS A 44 -9.55 -0.32 12.23
C HIS A 44 -8.06 -0.42 12.56
N ILE A 45 -7.27 0.60 12.20
CA ILE A 45 -5.85 0.69 12.60
C ILE A 45 -5.74 0.85 14.12
N LYS A 46 -6.72 1.52 14.73
CA LYS A 46 -6.84 1.74 16.17
C LYS A 46 -8.30 1.96 16.53
N GLU A 47 -8.69 1.54 17.73
CA GLU A 47 -10.01 1.86 18.28
C GLU A 47 -10.25 3.38 18.31
N GLY A 48 -11.49 3.79 17.99
CA GLY A 48 -11.90 5.19 17.97
C GLY A 48 -11.66 5.93 16.64
N ILE A 49 -11.00 5.32 15.65
CA ILE A 49 -10.90 5.88 14.30
C ILE A 49 -12.15 5.48 13.49
N PRO A 50 -12.86 6.42 12.81
CA PRO A 50 -14.15 6.14 12.18
C PRO A 50 -14.15 5.08 11.08
N GLY A 51 -13.04 4.93 10.35
CA GLY A 51 -12.91 4.03 9.21
C GLY A 51 -11.94 2.88 9.47
N ALA A 52 -12.21 1.74 8.83
CA ALA A 52 -11.27 0.65 8.72
C ALA A 52 -10.01 1.08 7.94
N TYR A 53 -8.94 0.31 8.09
CA TYR A 53 -7.70 0.47 7.36
C TYR A 53 -7.92 0.24 5.86
N GLY A 54 -7.48 1.18 5.03
CA GLY A 54 -7.69 1.11 3.58
C GLY A 54 -6.93 -0.04 2.94
N GLY A 55 -5.70 -0.32 3.39
CA GLY A 55 -4.91 -1.48 2.93
C GLY A 55 -5.59 -2.84 3.15
N ASP A 56 -6.37 -2.99 4.24
CA ASP A 56 -7.18 -4.19 4.50
C ASP A 56 -8.29 -4.35 3.45
N THR A 57 -9.00 -3.25 3.18
CA THR A 57 -10.08 -3.20 2.18
C THR A 57 -9.53 -3.46 0.77
N LEU A 58 -8.39 -2.85 0.43
CA LEU A 58 -7.70 -3.03 -0.85
C LEU A 58 -7.27 -4.48 -1.05
N ALA A 59 -6.56 -5.07 -0.08
CA ALA A 59 -6.07 -6.45 -0.18
C ALA A 59 -7.23 -7.46 -0.29
N GLN A 60 -8.30 -7.32 0.52
CA GLN A 60 -9.45 -8.22 0.45
C GLN A 60 -10.22 -8.10 -0.88
N GLY A 61 -10.43 -6.88 -1.39
CA GLY A 61 -11.06 -6.67 -2.69
C GLY A 61 -10.19 -7.18 -3.86
N MET A 62 -8.87 -7.03 -3.75
CA MET A 62 -7.89 -7.56 -4.70
C MET A 62 -7.91 -9.09 -4.73
N ASN A 63 -8.03 -9.73 -3.56
CA ASN A 63 -8.19 -11.17 -3.46
C ASN A 63 -9.47 -11.66 -4.16
N ALA A 64 -10.60 -10.99 -3.96
CA ALA A 64 -11.86 -11.30 -4.65
C ALA A 64 -11.76 -11.20 -6.18
N ALA A 65 -11.08 -10.17 -6.68
CA ALA A 65 -10.79 -10.06 -8.11
C ALA A 65 -9.91 -11.20 -8.61
N TRP A 66 -8.87 -11.56 -7.85
CA TRP A 66 -7.92 -12.60 -8.22
C TRP A 66 -8.59 -13.98 -8.25
N ASP A 67 -9.42 -14.31 -7.26
CA ASP A 67 -10.20 -15.56 -7.21
C ASP A 67 -11.15 -15.70 -8.41
N SER A 68 -11.62 -14.58 -8.97
CA SER A 68 -12.49 -14.59 -10.15
C SER A 68 -11.76 -14.98 -11.45
N LEU A 69 -10.43 -15.14 -11.45
CA LEU A 69 -9.66 -15.61 -12.60
C LEU A 69 -9.94 -17.08 -12.94
N GLY A 70 -10.39 -17.89 -11.98
CA GLY A 70 -10.67 -19.31 -12.18
C GLY A 70 -9.41 -20.06 -12.66
N ASP A 71 -9.46 -20.60 -13.88
CA ASP A 71 -8.38 -21.44 -14.42
C ASP A 71 -7.12 -20.65 -14.86
N LYS A 72 -7.17 -19.32 -14.90
CA LYS A 72 -6.03 -18.45 -15.26
C LYS A 72 -5.06 -18.25 -14.08
N LYS A 73 -4.54 -19.35 -13.53
CA LYS A 73 -3.68 -19.33 -12.33
C LYS A 73 -2.29 -18.71 -12.56
N ASP A 74 -1.85 -18.59 -13.82
CA ASP A 74 -0.61 -17.95 -14.23
C ASP A 74 -0.71 -16.42 -14.33
N PHE A 75 -1.89 -15.85 -14.07
CA PHE A 75 -2.12 -14.40 -14.14
C PHE A 75 -1.88 -13.74 -12.78
N GLN A 76 -1.13 -12.65 -12.82
CA GLN A 76 -0.77 -11.83 -11.67
C GLN A 76 -1.21 -10.38 -11.93
N PRO A 77 -1.58 -9.61 -10.90
CA PRO A 77 -1.86 -8.20 -11.00
C PRO A 77 -0.66 -7.45 -11.58
N HIS A 78 -0.90 -6.54 -12.51
CA HIS A 78 0.11 -5.56 -12.93
C HIS A 78 -0.34 -4.12 -12.68
N SER A 79 -1.63 -3.90 -12.43
CA SER A 79 -2.14 -2.57 -12.07
C SER A 79 -3.47 -2.67 -11.31
N VAL A 80 -3.64 -1.73 -10.38
CA VAL A 80 -4.86 -1.51 -9.59
C VAL A 80 -5.13 -0.01 -9.56
N HIS A 81 -6.39 0.38 -9.73
CA HIS A 81 -6.91 1.72 -9.50
C HIS A 81 -8.13 1.62 -8.61
N SER A 82 -8.16 2.35 -7.50
CA SER A 82 -9.27 2.23 -6.55
C SER A 82 -9.68 3.56 -5.93
N TYR A 83 -10.93 3.63 -5.47
CA TYR A 83 -11.49 4.76 -4.74
C TYR A 83 -12.12 4.29 -3.43
N PHE A 84 -11.80 4.99 -2.34
CA PHE A 84 -12.45 4.86 -1.04
C PHE A 84 -13.69 5.77 -1.04
N VAL A 85 -14.85 5.18 -1.31
CA VAL A 85 -16.11 5.92 -1.52
C VAL A 85 -16.73 6.36 -0.19
N LYS A 86 -16.69 5.48 0.82
CA LYS A 86 -17.17 5.73 2.18
C LYS A 86 -16.29 4.96 3.18
N PRO A 87 -16.26 5.36 4.47
CA PRO A 87 -15.54 4.60 5.48
C PRO A 87 -16.11 3.19 5.59
N ALA A 88 -15.30 2.18 5.29
CA ALA A 88 -15.58 0.80 5.66
C ALA A 88 -15.49 0.64 7.19
N THR A 89 -16.18 -0.34 7.77
CA THR A 89 -16.22 -0.53 9.23
C THR A 89 -16.14 -2.01 9.59
N ASN A 90 -15.76 -2.31 10.83
CA ASN A 90 -15.78 -3.67 11.36
C ASN A 90 -17.16 -4.16 11.84
N LYS A 91 -18.24 -3.36 11.64
CA LYS A 91 -19.62 -3.70 12.06
C LYS A 91 -20.21 -4.88 11.31
N SER A 92 -19.72 -5.16 10.10
CA SER A 92 -20.11 -6.32 9.32
C SER A 92 -18.98 -6.69 8.36
N ILE A 93 -19.10 -7.86 7.72
CA ILE A 93 -18.25 -8.22 6.58
C ILE A 93 -18.56 -7.34 5.36
N LEU A 94 -17.66 -7.40 4.37
CA LEU A 94 -17.87 -6.83 3.04
C LEU A 94 -18.41 -7.88 2.07
N ARG A 95 -19.36 -7.47 1.22
CA ARG A 95 -19.74 -8.16 0.00
C ARG A 95 -18.98 -7.54 -1.17
N TRP A 96 -18.27 -8.37 -1.92
CA TRP A 96 -17.49 -7.97 -3.08
C TRP A 96 -18.19 -8.40 -4.36
N GLU A 97 -18.59 -7.44 -5.16
CA GLU A 97 -19.18 -7.69 -6.47
C GLU A 97 -18.11 -7.49 -7.55
N VAL A 98 -17.78 -8.55 -8.25
CA VAL A 98 -16.73 -8.59 -9.27
C VAL A 98 -17.37 -8.77 -10.65
N ILE A 99 -17.07 -7.87 -11.58
CA ILE A 99 -17.44 -7.98 -12.98
C ILE A 99 -16.20 -8.40 -13.78
N LYS A 100 -16.31 -9.52 -14.50
CA LYS A 100 -15.34 -9.94 -15.52
C LYS A 100 -15.45 -9.03 -16.74
N VAL A 101 -14.69 -7.94 -16.77
CA VAL A 101 -14.70 -6.99 -17.88
C VAL A 101 -14.17 -7.66 -19.14
N SER A 102 -13.01 -8.33 -19.05
CA SER A 102 -12.42 -9.10 -20.14
C SER A 102 -11.56 -10.26 -19.66
N ASP A 103 -11.49 -11.32 -20.46
CA ASP A 103 -10.62 -12.48 -20.27
C ASP A 103 -9.87 -12.78 -21.57
N GLY A 104 -8.80 -12.03 -21.81
CA GLY A 104 -7.93 -12.21 -22.95
C GLY A 104 -6.90 -13.34 -22.77
N ARG A 105 -6.10 -13.54 -23.81
CA ARG A 105 -4.99 -14.52 -23.80
C ARG A 105 -3.82 -14.12 -22.90
N SER A 106 -3.62 -12.81 -22.73
CA SER A 106 -2.46 -12.24 -22.02
C SER A 106 -2.84 -11.24 -20.93
N PHE A 107 -4.07 -10.73 -20.97
CA PHE A 107 -4.59 -9.78 -20.00
C PHE A 107 -6.01 -10.15 -19.59
N ALA A 108 -6.35 -9.92 -18.33
CA ALA A 108 -7.70 -10.09 -17.80
C ALA A 108 -8.03 -8.89 -16.92
N ASN A 109 -9.21 -8.30 -17.10
CA ASN A 109 -9.61 -7.09 -16.39
C ASN A 109 -10.84 -7.37 -15.52
N ARG A 110 -10.85 -6.80 -14.32
CA ARG A 110 -11.97 -6.87 -13.38
C ARG A 110 -12.36 -5.48 -12.89
N PHE A 111 -13.66 -5.29 -12.72
CA PHE A 111 -14.20 -4.19 -11.93
C PHE A 111 -14.77 -4.77 -10.64
N VAL A 112 -14.49 -4.13 -9.51
CA VAL A 112 -14.86 -4.58 -8.17
C VAL A 112 -15.59 -3.47 -7.44
N SER A 113 -16.67 -3.84 -6.76
CA SER A 113 -17.39 -2.96 -5.84
C SER A 113 -17.54 -3.63 -4.48
N GLY A 114 -17.12 -2.95 -3.41
CA GLY A 114 -17.22 -3.40 -2.03
C GLY A 114 -18.39 -2.76 -1.31
N TYR A 115 -19.31 -3.58 -0.80
CA TYR A 115 -20.50 -3.15 -0.08
C TYR A 115 -20.48 -3.64 1.36
N GLN A 116 -20.87 -2.77 2.28
CA GLN A 116 -21.02 -3.14 3.67
C GLN A 116 -22.35 -3.90 3.89
N THR A 117 -22.30 -5.15 4.35
CA THR A 117 -23.50 -6.02 4.33
C THR A 117 -24.65 -5.57 5.23
N HIS A 118 -24.37 -4.92 6.37
CA HIS A 118 -25.43 -4.50 7.30
C HIS A 118 -26.29 -3.33 6.80
N ASN A 119 -25.83 -2.54 5.83
CA ASN A 119 -26.55 -1.37 5.33
C ASN A 119 -26.50 -1.20 3.80
N ASN A 120 -25.88 -2.16 3.09
CA ASN A 120 -25.69 -2.16 1.65
C ASN A 120 -24.98 -0.91 1.09
N ALA A 121 -24.20 -0.18 1.90
CA ALA A 121 -23.48 0.99 1.45
C ALA A 121 -22.25 0.59 0.61
N LEU A 122 -22.11 1.18 -0.58
CA LEU A 122 -20.86 1.11 -1.35
C LEU A 122 -19.76 1.88 -0.62
N VAL A 123 -18.69 1.19 -0.25
CA VAL A 123 -17.55 1.76 0.49
C VAL A 123 -16.27 1.82 -0.33
N PHE A 124 -16.14 0.97 -1.35
CA PHE A 124 -14.92 0.86 -2.14
C PHE A 124 -15.22 0.47 -3.59
N THR A 125 -14.45 1.01 -4.53
CA THR A 125 -14.46 0.58 -5.93
C THR A 125 -13.05 0.37 -6.43
N MET A 126 -12.86 -0.58 -7.34
CA MET A 126 -11.55 -0.89 -7.89
C MET A 126 -11.63 -1.44 -9.32
N GLN A 127 -10.71 -0.99 -10.16
CA GLN A 127 -10.37 -1.65 -11.41
C GLN A 127 -8.99 -2.30 -11.26
N ILE A 128 -8.88 -3.54 -11.67
CA ILE A 128 -7.63 -4.31 -11.60
C ILE A 128 -7.42 -5.06 -12.90
N SER A 129 -6.18 -5.03 -13.38
CA SER A 129 -5.75 -5.76 -14.56
C SER A 129 -4.65 -6.74 -14.20
N PHE A 130 -4.81 -7.96 -14.73
CA PHE A 130 -3.90 -9.07 -14.54
C PHE A 130 -3.22 -9.42 -15.86
N THR A 131 -1.99 -9.92 -15.77
CA THR A 131 -1.20 -10.42 -16.89
C THR A 131 -0.41 -11.66 -16.49
N LYS A 132 -0.05 -12.48 -17.47
CA LYS A 132 0.91 -13.58 -17.29
C LYS A 132 2.36 -13.19 -17.57
N TYR A 133 2.61 -11.92 -17.89
CA TYR A 133 3.93 -11.38 -18.25
C TYR A 133 4.42 -10.37 -17.22
N ASN A 134 4.50 -10.78 -15.95
CA ASN A 134 4.94 -9.91 -14.86
C ASN A 134 6.13 -10.47 -14.08
N ASP A 135 6.98 -11.25 -14.74
CA ASP A 135 8.12 -11.91 -14.13
C ASP A 135 9.37 -11.72 -15.01
N GLU A 136 10.30 -10.88 -14.55
CA GLU A 136 11.55 -10.58 -15.26
C GLU A 136 12.45 -11.82 -15.40
N VAL A 137 12.51 -12.66 -14.36
CA VAL A 137 13.37 -13.86 -14.33
C VAL A 137 12.89 -14.84 -15.40
N VAL A 138 11.58 -15.11 -15.44
CA VAL A 138 10.97 -15.96 -16.46
C VAL A 138 11.19 -15.35 -17.85
N LYS A 139 11.00 -14.04 -18.00
CA LYS A 139 11.16 -13.35 -19.29
C LYS A 139 12.59 -13.44 -19.85
N ILE A 140 13.60 -13.31 -18.99
CA ILE A 140 15.01 -13.46 -19.36
C ILE A 140 15.32 -14.92 -19.72
N ALA A 141 14.82 -15.88 -18.94
CA ALA A 141 15.01 -17.30 -19.21
C ALA A 141 14.40 -17.73 -20.56
N GLU A 142 13.18 -17.27 -20.87
CA GLU A 142 12.54 -17.48 -22.18
C GLU A 142 13.36 -16.90 -23.33
N TYR A 143 13.92 -15.70 -23.14
CA TYR A 143 14.78 -15.05 -24.14
C TYR A 143 16.06 -15.84 -24.39
N ASN A 144 16.76 -16.27 -23.34
CA ASN A 144 18.00 -17.05 -23.46
C ASN A 144 17.75 -18.40 -24.17
N LYS A 145 16.65 -19.07 -23.83
CA LYS A 145 16.26 -20.33 -24.51
C LYS A 145 16.01 -20.12 -26.01
N LEU A 146 15.37 -19.03 -26.40
CA LEU A 146 15.17 -18.70 -27.82
C LEU A 146 16.49 -18.38 -28.52
N LEU A 147 17.39 -17.68 -27.84
CA LEU A 147 18.72 -17.37 -28.36
C LEU A 147 19.54 -18.65 -28.62
N GLU A 148 19.59 -19.56 -27.65
CA GLU A 148 20.33 -20.83 -27.74
C GLU A 148 19.78 -21.76 -28.83
N SER A 149 18.45 -21.83 -28.96
CA SER A 149 17.79 -22.70 -29.94
C SER A 149 17.78 -22.13 -31.36
N GLY A 150 18.25 -20.88 -31.57
CA GLY A 150 18.05 -20.16 -32.83
C GLY A 150 16.58 -19.86 -33.14
N GLY A 151 15.72 -19.88 -32.12
CA GLY A 151 14.30 -19.59 -32.22
C GLY A 151 14.03 -18.14 -32.60
N LYS A 152 12.82 -17.87 -33.10
CA LYS A 152 12.42 -16.50 -33.49
C LYS A 152 12.28 -15.60 -32.25
N ILE A 153 13.27 -14.74 -32.03
CA ILE A 153 13.22 -13.68 -31.02
C ILE A 153 12.30 -12.56 -31.48
N ARG A 154 11.25 -12.26 -30.71
CA ARG A 154 10.30 -11.17 -30.98
C ARG A 154 10.58 -9.89 -30.16
N SER A 155 11.24 -10.04 -29.01
CA SER A 155 11.47 -8.96 -28.05
C SER A 155 12.71 -9.27 -27.21
N ILE A 156 13.50 -8.24 -26.90
CA ILE A 156 14.64 -8.31 -25.97
C ILE A 156 14.19 -7.77 -24.60
N PRO A 157 14.53 -8.42 -23.48
CA PRO A 157 14.08 -8.01 -22.14
C PRO A 157 14.93 -6.86 -21.57
N PHE A 158 14.86 -5.67 -22.17
CA PHE A 158 15.47 -4.48 -21.58
C PHE A 158 14.70 -4.00 -20.36
N VAL A 159 15.42 -3.52 -19.34
CA VAL A 159 14.84 -2.95 -18.12
C VAL A 159 15.20 -1.48 -18.00
N ILE A 160 14.17 -0.66 -17.81
CA ILE A 160 14.30 0.76 -17.46
C ILE A 160 13.71 0.92 -16.07
N LYS A 161 14.51 1.39 -15.11
CA LYS A 161 14.08 1.59 -13.72
C LYS A 161 14.65 2.87 -13.13
N LYS A 162 13.91 3.48 -12.18
CA LYS A 162 14.44 4.51 -11.28
C LYS A 162 15.27 3.80 -10.20
N ALA A 163 16.39 4.38 -9.79
CA ALA A 163 17.10 3.95 -8.58
C ALA A 163 16.40 4.54 -7.34
N PRO A 164 16.47 3.86 -6.18
CA PRO A 164 15.96 4.44 -4.94
C PRO A 164 16.75 5.69 -4.55
N ASN A 165 16.14 6.58 -3.77
CA ASN A 165 16.80 7.78 -3.27
C ASN A 165 17.97 7.48 -2.29
N GLU A 166 18.75 8.51 -1.94
CA GLU A 166 19.96 8.39 -1.10
C GLU A 166 19.74 7.70 0.26
N LYS A 167 18.54 7.80 0.82
CA LYS A 167 18.23 7.26 2.16
C LYS A 167 18.26 5.74 2.15
N TYR A 168 17.87 5.12 1.04
CA TYR A 168 18.02 3.68 0.84
C TYR A 168 19.47 3.25 1.05
N PHE A 169 20.41 3.86 0.33
CA PHE A 169 21.83 3.49 0.40
C PHE A 169 22.44 3.78 1.78
N LYS A 170 21.98 4.84 2.44
CA LYS A 170 22.44 5.21 3.78
C LYS A 170 22.04 4.17 4.84
N PHE A 171 20.84 3.60 4.74
CA PHE A 171 20.23 2.86 5.86
C PHE A 171 19.99 1.38 5.60
N LYS A 172 19.99 0.90 4.35
CA LYS A 172 19.63 -0.51 4.02
C LYS A 172 20.47 -1.57 4.74
N ASP A 173 21.73 -1.25 5.05
CA ASP A 173 22.67 -2.20 5.68
C ASP A 173 22.70 -2.09 7.22
N ASN A 174 22.00 -1.09 7.80
CA ASN A 174 22.00 -0.80 9.25
C ASN A 174 20.57 -0.72 9.81
N LEU A 175 19.64 -1.53 9.29
CA LEU A 175 18.23 -1.50 9.70
C LEU A 175 18.02 -1.83 11.19
N GLY A 176 18.93 -2.61 11.79
CA GLY A 176 18.86 -2.99 13.20
C GLY A 176 19.03 -1.83 14.18
N ASP A 177 19.64 -0.73 13.74
CA ASP A 177 19.85 0.47 14.57
C ASP A 177 18.68 1.45 14.48
N LEU A 178 17.78 1.27 13.51
CA LEU A 178 16.65 2.15 13.29
C LEU A 178 15.54 1.92 14.31
N ARG A 179 14.80 2.99 14.60
CA ARG A 179 13.60 2.90 15.42
C ARG A 179 12.54 2.03 14.73
N TYR A 180 12.18 0.94 15.40
CA TYR A 180 11.20 -0.03 14.96
C TYR A 180 9.83 0.21 15.60
N ILE A 181 8.76 0.16 14.81
CA ILE A 181 7.37 0.18 15.30
C ILE A 181 6.54 -0.91 14.64
N GLU A 182 5.72 -1.60 15.43
CA GLU A 182 4.66 -2.48 14.94
C GLU A 182 3.33 -1.76 15.02
N HIS A 183 2.52 -1.86 13.97
CA HIS A 183 1.23 -1.20 13.89
C HIS A 183 0.26 -1.99 13.00
N THR A 184 -0.94 -1.42 12.80
CA THR A 184 -2.01 -2.04 12.00
C THR A 184 -2.32 -3.45 12.53
N ASN A 185 -2.61 -3.53 13.83
CA ASN A 185 -2.92 -4.78 14.56
C ASN A 185 -1.78 -5.82 14.49
N GLY A 186 -0.53 -5.38 14.54
CA GLY A 186 0.65 -6.27 14.54
C GLY A 186 0.89 -6.97 13.20
N ASN A 187 0.43 -6.38 12.10
CA ASN A 187 0.61 -6.93 10.75
C ASN A 187 1.68 -6.22 9.95
N ILE A 188 2.11 -5.02 10.37
CA ILE A 188 3.17 -4.27 9.69
C ILE A 188 4.21 -3.83 10.71
N ALA A 189 5.47 -4.01 10.32
CA ALA A 189 6.61 -3.37 10.95
C ALA A 189 7.11 -2.24 10.06
N THR A 190 7.42 -1.09 10.67
CA THR A 190 8.08 0.04 10.00
C THR A 190 9.36 0.41 10.75
N ALA A 191 10.47 0.44 10.04
CA ALA A 191 11.71 1.04 10.51
C ALA A 191 11.75 2.51 10.04
N MET A 192 11.69 3.42 11.02
CA MET A 192 11.62 4.86 10.79
C MET A 192 13.02 5.45 10.73
N LEU A 193 13.26 6.29 9.73
CA LEU A 193 14.54 6.99 9.58
C LEU A 193 14.65 8.15 10.58
N GLU A 194 15.85 8.37 11.12
CA GLU A 194 16.10 9.36 12.18
C GLU A 194 15.72 10.79 11.76
N ASP A 195 15.96 11.13 10.50
CA ASP A 195 15.68 12.44 9.91
C ASP A 195 14.19 12.81 9.90
N LEU A 196 13.29 11.82 10.04
CA LEU A 196 11.85 12.02 10.18
C LEU A 196 11.48 12.69 11.50
N PHE A 197 12.33 12.57 12.53
CA PHE A 197 12.07 13.13 13.86
C PHE A 197 12.76 14.48 14.09
N GLU A 198 13.57 14.94 13.14
CA GLU A 198 14.27 16.21 13.22
C GLU A 198 13.38 17.39 12.81
N TYR A 199 13.56 18.53 13.49
CA TYR A 199 12.94 19.79 13.07
C TYR A 199 13.76 20.39 11.92
N ALA A 200 13.11 20.76 10.82
CA ALA A 200 13.82 21.39 9.71
C ALA A 200 14.40 22.74 10.15
N THR A 201 15.69 22.98 9.88
CA THR A 201 16.37 24.24 10.24
C THR A 201 16.32 25.27 9.12
N GLU A 202 16.12 24.84 7.88
CA GLU A 202 15.95 25.69 6.71
C GLU A 202 14.85 25.10 5.81
N MET A 203 13.79 25.89 5.56
CA MET A 203 12.71 25.51 4.65
C MET A 203 12.56 26.51 3.51
N ASN A 204 12.59 25.99 2.30
CA ASN A 204 12.11 26.69 1.12
C ASN A 204 10.72 26.16 0.72
N HIS A 205 9.71 27.01 0.87
CA HIS A 205 8.31 26.67 0.57
C HIS A 205 8.08 26.40 -0.94
N ASP A 206 8.91 26.96 -1.82
CA ASP A 206 8.80 26.76 -3.27
C ASP A 206 9.31 25.38 -3.73
N THR A 207 10.04 24.67 -2.86
CA THR A 207 10.66 23.38 -3.19
C THR A 207 10.20 22.25 -2.28
N LEU A 208 9.11 22.41 -1.51
CA LEU A 208 8.63 21.34 -0.61
C LEU A 208 8.33 20.04 -1.37
N GLY A 209 7.80 20.14 -2.59
CA GLY A 209 7.51 18.98 -3.42
C GLY A 209 8.73 18.25 -4.01
N ASN A 210 9.93 18.84 -3.87
CA ASN A 210 11.19 18.21 -4.30
C ASN A 210 11.79 17.33 -3.19
N GLN A 211 11.25 17.38 -1.96
CA GLN A 211 11.74 16.54 -0.87
C GLN A 211 11.39 15.07 -1.14
N GLU A 212 12.42 14.22 -1.08
CA GLU A 212 12.26 12.76 -1.12
C GLU A 212 12.36 12.20 0.30
N PHE A 213 11.48 11.27 0.62
CA PHE A 213 11.36 10.60 1.90
C PHE A 213 11.59 9.10 1.73
N GLY A 214 11.89 8.43 2.84
CA GLY A 214 12.16 7.00 2.88
C GLY A 214 11.64 6.39 4.16
N ILE A 215 11.08 5.19 4.10
CA ILE A 215 10.85 4.30 5.24
C ILE A 215 11.06 2.85 4.80
N PHE A 216 11.49 1.98 5.72
CA PHE A 216 11.49 0.54 5.47
C PHE A 216 10.29 -0.09 6.15
N MET A 217 9.61 -0.97 5.43
CA MET A 217 8.39 -1.61 5.91
C MET A 217 8.39 -3.09 5.54
N LYS A 218 7.72 -3.90 6.34
CA LYS A 218 7.44 -5.31 6.01
C LYS A 218 6.15 -5.78 6.65
N VAL A 219 5.55 -6.80 6.06
CA VAL A 219 4.42 -7.54 6.62
C VAL A 219 4.96 -8.52 7.68
N LEU A 220 4.31 -8.56 8.83
CA LEU A 220 4.61 -9.49 9.91
C LEU A 220 3.73 -10.73 9.76
N ASP A 221 4.13 -11.66 8.91
CA ASP A 221 3.40 -12.90 8.63
C ASP A 221 4.36 -14.03 8.23
N ASN A 222 3.86 -15.27 8.15
CA ASN A 222 4.60 -16.40 7.60
C ASN A 222 3.82 -17.03 6.44
N TYR A 223 4.18 -16.63 5.22
CA TYR A 223 3.50 -17.11 4.01
C TYR A 223 3.76 -18.57 3.67
N SER A 224 4.76 -19.22 4.30
CA SER A 224 4.97 -20.67 4.13
C SER A 224 3.84 -21.52 4.71
N LEU A 225 2.97 -20.91 5.54
CA LEU A 225 1.79 -21.56 6.11
C LEU A 225 0.56 -21.44 5.21
N GLY A 226 0.61 -20.60 4.18
CA GLY A 226 -0.47 -20.42 3.22
C GLY A 226 -0.33 -21.31 1.99
N SER A 227 -1.28 -21.17 1.08
CA SER A 227 -1.42 -22.00 -0.13
C SER A 227 -0.81 -21.36 -1.37
N ASP A 228 -0.72 -20.03 -1.42
CA ASP A 228 -0.16 -19.29 -2.57
C ASP A 228 0.76 -18.16 -2.13
N TYR A 229 2.06 -18.45 -2.08
CA TYR A 229 3.09 -17.50 -1.63
C TYR A 229 3.18 -16.25 -2.51
N THR A 230 3.03 -16.39 -3.83
CA THR A 230 3.11 -15.25 -4.77
C THR A 230 1.93 -14.33 -4.51
N LYS A 231 0.72 -14.88 -4.50
CA LYS A 231 -0.49 -14.11 -4.24
C LYS A 231 -0.44 -13.42 -2.88
N GLN A 232 0.03 -14.12 -1.85
CA GLN A 232 0.22 -13.52 -0.52
C GLN A 232 1.19 -12.35 -0.53
N SER A 233 2.30 -12.43 -1.27
CA SER A 233 3.25 -11.32 -1.40
C SER A 233 2.60 -10.08 -2.05
N TYR A 234 1.81 -10.26 -3.11
CA TYR A 234 1.07 -9.17 -3.72
C TYR A 234 0.00 -8.57 -2.80
N LEU A 235 -0.79 -9.43 -2.14
CA LEU A 235 -1.81 -8.99 -1.18
C LEU A 235 -1.18 -8.27 0.02
N GLY A 236 -0.01 -8.74 0.46
CA GLY A 236 0.79 -8.11 1.50
C GLY A 236 1.36 -6.77 1.10
N LEU A 237 1.87 -6.63 -0.12
CA LEU A 237 2.31 -5.33 -0.64
C LEU A 237 1.14 -4.35 -0.78
N ALA A 238 -0.02 -4.81 -1.27
CA ALA A 238 -1.25 -4.00 -1.32
C ALA A 238 -1.70 -3.60 0.09
N PHE A 239 -1.69 -4.53 1.05
CA PHE A 239 -1.98 -4.24 2.45
C PHE A 239 -1.01 -3.23 3.05
N LEU A 240 0.28 -3.34 2.74
CA LEU A 240 1.36 -2.50 3.26
C LEU A 240 1.33 -1.08 2.66
N SER A 241 0.93 -0.94 1.40
CA SER A 241 1.03 0.30 0.62
C SER A 241 0.23 1.51 1.15
N ASP A 242 -0.83 1.28 1.91
CA ASP A 242 -1.69 2.33 2.48
C ASP A 242 -1.29 2.72 3.91
N ALA A 243 -0.18 2.17 4.43
CA ALA A 243 0.26 2.44 5.81
C ALA A 243 1.20 3.65 5.90
N ILE A 244 0.98 4.44 6.95
CA ILE A 244 1.87 5.43 7.61
C ILE A 244 2.48 6.56 6.78
N TRP A 245 2.86 6.36 5.51
CA TRP A 245 3.66 7.31 4.73
C TRP A 245 2.95 8.65 4.52
N MET A 246 1.63 8.68 4.36
CA MET A 246 0.89 9.95 4.31
C MET A 246 1.05 10.82 5.56
N SER A 247 1.16 10.21 6.75
CA SER A 247 1.36 10.96 7.99
C SER A 247 2.76 11.61 8.08
N VAL A 248 3.69 11.15 7.24
CA VAL A 248 5.01 11.78 7.02
C VAL A 248 4.91 13.11 6.27
N CYS A 249 3.74 13.47 5.71
CA CYS A 249 3.51 14.82 5.13
C CYS A 249 3.82 15.95 6.11
N SER A 250 3.66 15.73 7.42
CA SER A 250 4.12 16.68 8.44
C SER A 250 5.61 17.04 8.28
N ARG A 251 6.46 16.06 7.93
CA ARG A 251 7.88 16.28 7.69
C ARG A 251 8.18 17.14 6.48
N ALA A 252 7.37 17.02 5.42
CA ALA A 252 7.44 17.91 4.26
C ALA A 252 7.13 19.37 4.63
N LEU A 253 6.36 19.60 5.68
CA LEU A 253 6.10 20.93 6.26
C LEU A 253 7.17 21.35 7.28
N GLY A 254 8.30 20.64 7.35
CA GLY A 254 9.40 20.92 8.27
C GLY A 254 9.16 20.54 9.72
N LEU A 255 8.12 19.74 9.97
CA LEU A 255 7.70 19.35 11.30
C LEU A 255 8.19 17.94 11.63
N PRO A 256 8.65 17.69 12.87
CA PRO A 256 8.94 16.34 13.33
C PRO A 256 7.72 15.44 13.19
N PHE A 257 7.93 14.22 12.69
CA PHE A 257 6.91 13.19 12.64
C PHE A 257 6.31 12.96 14.02
N GLY A 258 5.00 12.76 14.07
CA GLY A 258 4.31 12.42 15.31
C GLY A 258 4.23 13.56 16.34
N SER A 259 4.47 14.83 16.00
CA SER A 259 4.31 15.94 16.95
C SER A 259 2.96 16.67 16.89
N TYR A 260 2.09 16.29 15.92
CA TYR A 260 0.92 17.09 15.51
C TYR A 260 -0.34 16.25 15.26
N HIS A 261 -0.46 15.06 15.86
CA HIS A 261 -1.55 14.13 15.57
C HIS A 261 -2.96 14.68 15.86
N ARG A 262 -3.10 15.70 16.72
CA ARG A 262 -4.39 16.37 16.97
C ARG A 262 -4.70 17.49 15.96
N GLN A 263 -3.70 17.92 15.19
CA GLN A 263 -3.79 19.02 14.22
C GLN A 263 -3.79 18.50 12.77
N PHE A 264 -3.83 17.19 12.60
CA PHE A 264 -3.77 16.52 11.31
C PHE A 264 -5.00 15.63 11.15
N PHE A 265 -5.75 15.84 10.06
CA PHE A 265 -6.79 14.93 9.62
C PHE A 265 -6.45 14.47 8.21
N GLY A 266 -6.55 13.16 7.96
CA GLY A 266 -6.28 12.57 6.67
C GLY A 266 -7.16 11.35 6.42
N VAL A 267 -7.74 11.27 5.23
CA VAL A 267 -8.44 10.09 4.72
C VAL A 267 -8.04 9.84 3.28
N SER A 268 -7.76 8.58 2.94
CA SER A 268 -7.45 8.17 1.57
C SER A 268 -8.68 8.41 0.68
N MET A 269 -8.47 9.00 -0.50
CA MET A 269 -9.54 9.17 -1.51
C MET A 269 -9.45 8.11 -2.59
N ASP A 270 -8.25 7.93 -3.14
CA ASP A 270 -7.94 6.92 -4.14
C ASP A 270 -6.65 6.16 -3.78
N HIS A 271 -6.34 5.12 -4.54
CA HIS A 271 -5.09 4.37 -4.41
C HIS A 271 -4.83 3.62 -5.72
N SER A 272 -3.74 3.99 -6.42
CA SER A 272 -3.37 3.40 -7.71
C SER A 272 -1.97 2.80 -7.67
N MET A 273 -1.88 1.48 -7.84
CA MET A 273 -0.62 0.75 -7.83
C MET A 273 -0.33 0.13 -9.20
N TYR A 274 0.95 0.10 -9.56
CA TYR A 274 1.47 -0.64 -10.71
C TYR A 274 2.51 -1.62 -10.18
N PHE A 275 2.34 -2.91 -10.48
CA PHE A 275 3.25 -3.96 -10.04
C PHE A 275 4.16 -4.34 -11.21
N HIS A 276 5.47 -4.21 -11.00
CA HIS A 276 6.46 -4.33 -12.08
C HIS A 276 7.09 -5.72 -12.16
N ASP A 277 7.02 -6.50 -11.07
CA ASP A 277 7.59 -7.83 -11.02
C ASP A 277 6.90 -8.70 -9.95
N ALA A 278 6.88 -10.02 -10.15
CA ALA A 278 6.29 -11.00 -9.24
C ALA A 278 7.26 -11.60 -8.21
N ASN A 279 8.56 -11.42 -8.39
CA ASN A 279 9.60 -11.98 -7.53
C ASN A 279 9.94 -11.00 -6.42
N PHE A 280 9.06 -10.94 -5.42
CA PHE A 280 9.29 -10.24 -4.16
C PHE A 280 8.53 -10.91 -3.03
N ASP A 281 8.99 -10.70 -1.81
CA ASP A 281 8.32 -11.13 -0.59
C ASP A 281 7.98 -9.89 0.24
N SER A 282 6.70 -9.67 0.51
CA SER A 282 6.29 -8.53 1.35
C SER A 282 6.55 -8.75 2.84
N THR A 283 6.95 -9.94 3.27
CA THR A 283 7.45 -10.22 4.63
C THR A 283 8.92 -9.87 4.82
N GLU A 284 9.65 -9.66 3.72
CA GLU A 284 11.00 -9.07 3.75
C GLU A 284 10.94 -7.54 3.79
N TRP A 285 12.04 -6.91 4.19
CA TRP A 285 12.11 -5.45 4.23
C TRP A 285 12.01 -4.84 2.84
N ILE A 286 11.06 -3.93 2.67
CA ILE A 286 10.84 -3.17 1.46
C ILE A 286 11.07 -1.69 1.78
N PHE A 287 11.90 -1.03 0.98
CA PHE A 287 12.10 0.41 1.06
C PHE A 287 11.03 1.14 0.25
N LEU A 288 10.31 2.03 0.91
CA LEU A 288 9.37 2.96 0.30
C LEU A 288 10.06 4.29 0.05
N ASP A 289 10.35 4.60 -1.21
CA ASP A 289 10.84 5.90 -1.69
C ASP A 289 9.64 6.75 -2.13
N PHE A 290 9.37 7.87 -1.45
CA PHE A 290 8.17 8.66 -1.75
C PHE A 290 8.40 10.16 -1.67
N ARG A 291 7.50 10.90 -2.33
CA ARG A 291 7.43 12.35 -2.28
C ARG A 291 5.99 12.83 -2.35
N PHE A 292 5.75 14.01 -1.82
CA PHE A 292 4.46 14.70 -1.95
C PHE A 292 4.55 15.70 -3.09
N VAL A 293 3.73 15.51 -4.12
CA VAL A 293 3.77 16.32 -5.35
C VAL A 293 3.01 17.62 -5.16
N ASN A 294 1.86 17.57 -4.48
CA ASN A 294 0.99 18.72 -4.31
C ASN A 294 0.19 18.61 -3.02
N LEU A 295 0.08 19.72 -2.28
CA LEU A 295 -0.85 19.88 -1.17
C LEU A 295 -1.62 21.18 -1.37
N LYS A 296 -2.83 21.11 -1.91
CA LYS A 296 -3.69 22.27 -2.18
C LYS A 296 -5.15 21.89 -2.05
N ASN A 297 -5.99 22.84 -1.64
CA ASN A 297 -7.44 22.63 -1.50
C ASN A 297 -7.77 21.40 -0.63
N ASP A 298 -7.03 21.26 0.48
CA ASP A 298 -7.13 20.14 1.42
C ASP A 298 -6.97 18.76 0.78
N ARG A 299 -6.16 18.67 -0.28
CA ARG A 299 -5.79 17.41 -0.91
C ARG A 299 -4.29 17.27 -1.06
N LEU A 300 -3.78 16.13 -0.64
CA LEU A 300 -2.38 15.73 -0.74
C LEU A 300 -2.24 14.67 -1.82
N LEU A 301 -1.48 14.97 -2.87
CA LEU A 301 -1.06 14.00 -3.88
C LEU A 301 0.36 13.52 -3.55
N GLY A 302 0.53 12.21 -3.44
CA GLY A 302 1.84 11.56 -3.26
C GLY A 302 2.13 10.52 -4.34
N VAL A 303 3.43 10.30 -4.56
CA VAL A 303 3.94 9.24 -5.43
C VAL A 303 5.01 8.46 -4.66
N ALA A 304 4.94 7.13 -4.71
CA ALA A 304 5.86 6.25 -4.03
C ALA A 304 6.37 5.13 -4.94
N ASN A 305 7.57 4.64 -4.67
CA ASN A 305 8.19 3.49 -5.32
C ASN A 305 8.65 2.50 -4.24
N PHE A 306 8.40 1.21 -4.48
CA PHE A 306 8.74 0.14 -3.56
C PHE A 306 9.97 -0.60 -4.09
N TYR A 307 10.98 -0.76 -3.24
CA TYR A 307 12.22 -1.46 -3.59
C TYR A 307 12.51 -2.59 -2.61
N THR A 308 12.97 -3.74 -3.10
CA THR A 308 13.57 -4.77 -2.22
C THR A 308 14.90 -4.27 -1.62
N LEU A 309 15.47 -4.98 -0.64
CA LEU A 309 16.80 -4.67 -0.08
C LEU A 309 17.96 -4.83 -1.08
N GLU A 310 17.72 -5.51 -2.21
CA GLU A 310 18.66 -5.61 -3.33
C GLU A 310 18.48 -4.46 -4.33
N GLY A 311 17.49 -3.59 -4.14
CA GLY A 311 17.24 -2.41 -4.97
C GLY A 311 16.43 -2.74 -6.23
N LYS A 312 15.67 -3.84 -6.22
CA LYS A 312 14.73 -4.14 -7.30
C LYS A 312 13.46 -3.30 -7.12
N LEU A 313 13.09 -2.53 -8.16
CA LEU A 313 11.85 -1.76 -8.19
C LEU A 313 10.67 -2.70 -8.45
N ILE A 314 9.83 -2.94 -7.45
CA ILE A 314 8.75 -3.96 -7.52
C ILE A 314 7.37 -3.33 -7.76
N SER A 315 7.17 -2.09 -7.33
CA SER A 315 5.90 -1.39 -7.54
C SER A 315 6.04 0.13 -7.51
N THR A 316 5.11 0.83 -8.14
CA THR A 316 4.92 2.28 -8.04
C THR A 316 3.47 2.58 -7.64
N LEU A 317 3.30 3.53 -6.73
CA LEU A 317 2.02 3.98 -6.18
C LEU A 317 1.81 5.47 -6.46
N ILE A 318 0.57 5.84 -6.78
CA ILE A 318 0.05 7.21 -6.77
C ILE A 318 -1.22 7.22 -5.93
N GLN A 319 -1.33 8.17 -5.01
CA GLN A 319 -2.47 8.32 -4.11
C GLN A 319 -2.72 9.79 -3.81
N GLU A 320 -3.98 10.19 -3.94
CA GLU A 320 -4.53 11.43 -3.41
C GLU A 320 -5.32 11.14 -2.13
N ALA A 321 -5.14 12.01 -1.15
CA ALA A 321 -5.86 11.97 0.10
C ALA A 321 -6.51 13.32 0.40
N TYR A 322 -7.68 13.28 1.02
CA TYR A 322 -8.24 14.46 1.64
C TYR A 322 -7.52 14.69 2.96
N LEU A 323 -6.78 15.79 3.04
CA LEU A 323 -5.89 16.13 4.12
C LEU A 323 -6.14 17.56 4.57
N PHE A 324 -6.57 17.69 5.81
CA PHE A 324 -6.81 18.98 6.45
C PHE A 324 -5.80 19.23 7.56
N LEU A 325 -5.20 20.42 7.54
CA LEU A 325 -4.28 20.90 8.56
C LEU A 325 -4.99 21.92 9.44
N HIS A 326 -5.16 21.58 10.72
CA HIS A 326 -5.78 22.51 11.68
C HIS A 326 -4.88 23.75 11.89
N PRO A 327 -5.42 24.98 11.98
CA PRO A 327 -4.61 26.20 12.13
C PRO A 327 -3.63 26.18 13.31
N GLY A 328 -3.99 25.46 14.38
CA GLY A 328 -3.12 25.23 15.54
C GLY A 328 -1.78 24.56 15.22
N ILE A 329 -1.60 23.97 14.03
CA ILE A 329 -0.33 23.40 13.58
C ILE A 329 0.79 24.45 13.56
N ILE A 330 0.46 25.71 13.24
CA ILE A 330 1.41 26.82 13.20
C ILE A 330 1.84 27.21 14.60
N ALA A 331 0.89 27.39 15.51
CA ALA A 331 1.20 27.70 16.91
C ALA A 331 2.07 26.59 17.53
N LYS A 332 1.73 25.33 17.25
CA LYS A 332 2.52 24.18 17.72
C LYS A 332 3.92 24.13 17.10
N SER A 333 4.05 24.48 15.82
CA SER A 333 5.35 24.62 15.14
C SER A 333 6.23 25.69 15.78
N GLN A 334 5.63 26.84 16.10
CA GLN A 334 6.32 27.95 16.74
C GLN A 334 6.77 27.58 18.16
N GLU A 335 5.95 26.85 18.92
CA GLU A 335 6.31 26.31 20.24
C GLU A 335 7.55 25.42 20.16
N ILE A 336 7.58 24.49 19.20
CA ILE A 336 8.71 23.57 19.00
C ILE A 336 9.96 24.35 18.58
N ALA A 337 9.85 25.28 17.63
CA ALA A 337 10.97 26.10 17.19
C ALA A 337 11.62 26.86 18.37
N VAL A 338 10.81 27.49 19.22
CA VAL A 338 11.29 28.22 20.40
C VAL A 338 11.97 27.27 21.39
N LYS A 339 11.37 26.12 21.70
CA LYS A 339 11.94 25.12 22.63
C LYS A 339 13.27 24.57 22.14
N SER A 340 13.44 24.42 20.83
CA SER A 340 14.66 23.89 20.21
C SER A 340 15.71 24.96 19.88
N GLY A 341 15.46 26.25 20.17
CA GLY A 341 16.36 27.34 19.79
C GLY A 341 16.45 27.58 18.27
N ASN A 342 15.53 27.01 17.49
CA ASN A 342 15.53 27.05 16.03
C ASN A 342 14.72 28.24 15.49
N LYS A 343 15.03 28.66 14.26
CA LYS A 343 14.22 29.65 13.52
C LYS A 343 12.85 29.06 13.19
N ARG A 344 11.80 29.89 13.26
CA ARG A 344 10.43 29.53 12.87
C ARG A 344 10.34 29.25 11.37
N GLN A 345 10.09 27.99 10.99
CA GLN A 345 10.04 27.60 9.58
C GLN A 345 8.63 27.59 8.98
N VAL A 346 7.63 27.16 9.75
CA VAL A 346 6.24 27.10 9.28
C VAL A 346 5.60 28.48 9.38
N LYS A 347 5.10 28.97 8.24
CA LYS A 347 4.50 30.31 8.11
C LYS A 347 3.08 30.17 7.58
N MET A 348 2.23 31.15 7.91
CA MET A 348 0.95 31.31 7.22
C MET A 348 1.21 31.56 5.72
N PRO A 349 0.39 31.01 4.82
CA PRO A 349 0.39 31.42 3.43
C PRO A 349 0.19 32.93 3.33
N LYS A 350 0.97 33.60 2.48
CA LYS A 350 0.68 34.98 2.09
C LYS A 350 -0.44 34.94 1.06
N LEU A 351 -1.43 35.81 1.22
CA LEU A 351 -2.52 36.01 0.24
C LEU A 351 -1.97 36.60 -1.06
#